data_AF-A0A926YJ46-F1
#
_entry.id   AF-A0A926YJ46-F1
#
_cell.length_a   1.000
_cell.length_b   1.000
_cell.length_c   1.000
_cell.angle_alpha   90.00
_cell.angle_beta   90.00
_cell.angle_gamma   90.00
#
_symmetry.space_group_name_H-M   'P 1'
#
loop_
_entity.id
_entity.type
_entity.pdbx_description
1 polymer ?
#
loop_
_entity_poly.entity_id
_entity_poly.type
_entity_poly.pdbx_seq_one_letter_code
_entity_poly.pdbx_strand_id
1 'polypeptide(L)'
;MSRLKVLLTVCLSLVLICLLAIAPAFAQSNQVASAPIDYQRVTPDLQQLGVPLHLPTKLVYRNTLVGPNTFFAVGGVMTDPNTEQQGYRVQITNSQNCLNGSLSCIIAYANAEPLRADQVDIESMYTWFRAPGALDRYVRVSSDPIGWVRLSNGQSVYFVPWVMGAGMGFAQAMWDEGGYRYTMGLKGGARAWLLPMAETAFGR
;
A
#
# COMPACT_ATOMS: atom_id res chain seq x y z
N MET A 1 -39.50 49.56 -23.86
CA MET A 1 -38.51 48.50 -24.16
C MET A 1 -37.30 48.44 -23.20
N SER A 2 -37.04 49.40 -22.30
CA SER A 2 -35.85 49.35 -21.43
C SER A 2 -35.99 48.46 -20.18
N ARG A 3 -37.19 48.33 -19.60
CA ARG A 3 -37.42 47.56 -18.35
C ARG A 3 -37.23 46.04 -18.52
N LEU A 4 -37.55 45.49 -19.70
CA LEU A 4 -37.37 44.06 -20.00
C LEU A 4 -35.89 43.67 -20.11
N LYS A 5 -35.04 44.58 -20.63
CA LYS A 5 -33.59 44.36 -20.71
C LYS A 5 -32.96 44.30 -19.33
N VAL A 6 -33.35 45.20 -18.42
CA VAL A 6 -32.83 45.24 -17.04
C VAL A 6 -33.19 43.96 -16.28
N LEU A 7 -34.41 43.45 -16.43
CA LEU A 7 -34.84 42.22 -15.77
C LEU A 7 -34.06 40.98 -16.27
N LEU A 8 -33.78 40.92 -17.57
CA LEU A 8 -33.04 39.82 -18.17
C LEU A 8 -31.58 39.80 -17.70
N THR A 9 -30.94 40.99 -17.60
CA THR A 9 -29.56 41.09 -17.12
C THR A 9 -29.42 40.69 -15.65
N VAL A 10 -30.40 41.05 -14.81
CA VAL A 10 -30.43 40.66 -13.38
C VAL A 10 -30.65 39.15 -13.22
N CYS A 11 -31.54 38.54 -14.01
CA CYS A 11 -31.72 37.08 -13.99
C CYS A 11 -30.47 36.33 -14.46
N LEU A 12 -29.81 36.79 -15.53
CA LEU A 12 -28.59 36.14 -16.01
C LEU A 12 -27.44 36.22 -14.99
N SER A 13 -27.32 37.35 -14.28
CA SER A 13 -26.29 37.52 -13.26
C SER A 13 -26.59 36.69 -12.00
N LEU A 14 -27.86 36.55 -11.59
CA LEU A 14 -28.25 35.64 -10.51
C LEU A 14 -27.99 34.16 -10.84
N VAL A 15 -28.29 33.72 -12.08
CA VAL A 15 -28.01 32.34 -12.52
C VAL A 15 -26.51 32.07 -12.60
N LEU A 16 -25.70 33.05 -13.04
CA LEU A 16 -24.24 32.91 -13.07
C LEU A 16 -23.63 32.85 -11.67
N ILE A 17 -24.17 33.62 -10.70
CA ILE A 17 -23.74 33.57 -9.29
C ILE A 17 -24.16 32.24 -8.65
N CYS A 18 -25.36 31.73 -8.94
CA CYS A 18 -25.78 30.40 -8.48
C CYS A 18 -24.95 29.27 -9.09
N LEU A 19 -24.52 29.37 -10.36
CA LEU A 19 -23.63 28.39 -10.99
C LEU A 19 -22.20 28.43 -10.43
N LEU A 20 -21.70 29.61 -10.03
CA LEU A 20 -20.39 29.76 -9.39
C LEU A 20 -20.39 29.32 -7.91
N ALA A 21 -21.54 29.29 -7.25
CA ALA A 21 -21.70 28.78 -5.88
C ALA A 21 -21.75 27.24 -5.80
N ILE A 22 -21.85 26.54 -6.94
CA ILE A 22 -21.66 25.08 -7.06
C ILE A 22 -20.24 24.77 -7.53
N ALA A 23 -19.27 25.63 -7.19
CA ALA A 23 -17.88 25.20 -7.20
C ALA A 23 -17.74 24.05 -6.19
N PRO A 24 -17.32 22.85 -6.60
CA PRO A 24 -17.12 21.77 -5.66
C PRO A 24 -16.06 22.22 -4.66
N ALA A 25 -16.48 22.46 -3.42
CA ALA A 25 -15.59 22.56 -2.30
C ALA A 25 -14.72 21.30 -2.31
N PHE A 26 -13.40 21.51 -2.40
CA PHE A 26 -12.37 20.48 -2.28
C PHE A 26 -12.30 19.45 -3.42
N ALA A 27 -11.88 19.90 -4.59
CA ALA A 27 -10.86 19.12 -5.32
C ALA A 27 -9.53 19.23 -4.57
N GLN A 28 -9.42 18.66 -3.36
CA GLN A 28 -8.12 18.25 -2.85
C GLN A 28 -7.64 17.18 -3.84
N SER A 29 -6.84 17.61 -4.81
CA SER A 29 -6.12 16.71 -5.69
C SER A 29 -5.48 15.63 -4.82
N ASN A 30 -5.92 14.39 -4.98
CA ASN A 30 -5.28 13.22 -4.39
C ASN A 30 -3.91 13.07 -5.05
N GLN A 31 -2.97 13.96 -4.72
CA GLN A 31 -1.63 13.90 -5.26
C GLN A 31 -0.94 12.70 -4.62
N VAL A 32 -0.65 11.75 -5.50
CA VAL A 32 0.20 10.61 -5.23
C VAL A 32 1.63 11.11 -5.38
N ALA A 33 2.46 10.86 -4.38
CA ALA A 33 3.89 11.13 -4.43
C ALA A 33 4.68 9.84 -4.22
N SER A 34 5.99 9.95 -4.44
CA SER A 34 6.93 8.89 -4.13
C SER A 34 8.20 9.44 -3.50
N ALA A 35 8.77 8.70 -2.55
CA ALA A 35 10.05 9.05 -1.94
C ALA A 35 10.91 7.79 -1.72
N PRO A 36 12.24 7.93 -1.65
CA PRO A 36 13.12 6.79 -1.40
C PRO A 36 12.94 6.23 0.01
N ILE A 37 13.33 4.96 0.18
CA ILE A 37 13.37 4.27 1.47
C ILE A 37 14.83 4.03 1.85
N ASP A 38 15.21 4.43 3.06
CA ASP A 38 16.54 4.21 3.62
C ASP A 38 16.65 2.81 4.25
N TYR A 39 17.41 1.93 3.61
CA TYR A 39 17.71 0.57 4.08
C TYR A 39 19.11 0.41 4.69
N GLN A 40 19.90 1.48 4.83
CA GLN A 40 21.30 1.39 5.27
C GLN A 40 21.44 0.68 6.62
N ARG A 41 20.45 0.82 7.49
CA ARG A 41 20.44 0.23 8.84
C ARG A 41 20.17 -1.27 8.89
N VAL A 42 19.53 -1.83 7.87
CA VAL A 42 19.07 -3.24 7.88
C VAL A 42 19.80 -4.08 6.85
N THR A 43 20.29 -3.49 5.76
CA THR A 43 20.89 -4.23 4.64
C THR A 43 22.06 -5.14 5.06
N PRO A 44 23.01 -4.70 5.92
CA PRO A 44 24.13 -5.56 6.31
C PRO A 44 23.68 -6.86 7.00
N ASP A 45 22.72 -6.77 7.91
CA ASP A 45 22.19 -7.92 8.65
C ASP A 45 21.37 -8.84 7.73
N LEU A 46 20.58 -8.26 6.82
CA LEU A 46 19.76 -9.02 5.88
C LEU A 46 20.59 -9.78 4.85
N GLN A 47 21.70 -9.20 4.39
CA GLN A 47 22.60 -9.85 3.43
C GLN A 47 23.25 -11.11 4.01
N GLN A 48 23.47 -11.15 5.33
CA GLN A 48 24.07 -12.32 6.01
C GLN A 48 23.15 -13.54 6.03
N LEU A 49 21.84 -13.36 5.79
CA LEU A 49 20.84 -14.44 5.83
C LEU A 49 20.88 -15.34 4.60
N GLY A 50 21.51 -14.92 3.50
CA GLY A 50 21.51 -15.66 2.24
C GLY A 50 20.13 -15.74 1.56
N VAL A 51 19.15 -14.95 2.02
CA VAL A 51 17.81 -14.85 1.42
C VAL A 51 17.82 -13.79 0.31
N PRO A 52 17.30 -14.07 -0.90
CA PRO A 52 17.17 -13.05 -1.94
C PRO A 52 16.35 -11.86 -1.44
N LEU A 53 16.91 -10.65 -1.58
CA LEU A 53 16.35 -9.43 -1.01
C LEU A 53 15.44 -8.71 -2.01
N HIS A 54 14.14 -8.89 -1.87
CA HIS A 54 13.14 -8.08 -2.56
C HIS A 54 12.68 -6.92 -1.68
N LEU A 55 13.47 -5.84 -1.71
CA LEU A 55 13.20 -4.61 -0.96
C LEU A 55 12.82 -3.49 -1.94
N PRO A 56 11.63 -2.87 -1.82
CA PRO A 56 11.23 -1.80 -2.73
C PRO A 56 12.09 -0.56 -2.54
N THR A 57 12.51 0.10 -3.61
CA THR A 57 13.41 1.26 -3.51
C THR A 57 12.70 2.59 -3.27
N LYS A 58 11.39 2.63 -3.55
CA LYS A 58 10.55 3.81 -3.39
C LYS A 58 9.22 3.45 -2.73
N LEU A 59 8.76 4.31 -1.83
CA LEU A 59 7.40 4.25 -1.32
C LEU A 59 6.51 5.13 -2.20
N VAL A 60 5.35 4.63 -2.62
CA VAL A 60 4.30 5.42 -3.27
C VAL A 60 3.18 5.66 -2.27
N TYR A 61 2.82 6.92 -2.04
CA TYR A 61 1.91 7.31 -0.96
C TYR A 61 1.00 8.47 -1.34
N ARG A 62 -0.10 8.62 -0.60
CA ARG A 62 -0.99 9.78 -0.68
C ARG A 62 -0.39 10.93 0.14
N ASN A 63 -0.22 12.12 -0.44
CA ASN A 63 0.40 13.27 0.22
C ASN A 63 -0.28 13.72 1.53
N THR A 64 -1.51 13.28 1.79
CA THR A 64 -2.20 13.54 3.06
C THR A 64 -1.66 12.73 4.25
N LEU A 65 -0.77 11.75 4.02
CA LEU A 65 -0.30 10.81 5.04
C LEU A 65 1.06 11.19 5.65
N VAL A 66 1.84 12.12 5.06
CA VAL A 66 3.26 12.25 5.41
C VAL A 66 3.81 13.67 5.16
N GLY A 67 4.37 14.30 6.20
CA GLY A 67 5.41 15.33 6.06
C GLY A 67 6.82 14.72 6.29
N PRO A 68 7.90 15.50 6.15
CA PRO A 68 8.80 15.49 5.01
C PRO A 68 9.47 14.13 4.67
N ASN A 69 9.20 13.66 3.44
CA ASN A 69 10.02 12.96 2.43
C ASN A 69 11.03 11.83 2.74
N THR A 70 11.29 11.42 3.99
CA THR A 70 12.23 10.33 4.27
C THR A 70 11.56 9.18 4.99
N PHE A 71 11.68 7.97 4.43
CA PHE A 71 11.18 6.74 5.03
C PHE A 71 12.33 5.88 5.50
N PHE A 72 12.19 5.31 6.70
CA PHE A 72 13.22 4.49 7.33
C PHE A 72 12.78 3.03 7.37
N ALA A 73 13.70 2.13 7.04
CA ALA A 73 13.54 0.70 7.22
C ALA A 73 13.92 0.27 8.65
N VAL A 74 13.10 -0.61 9.24
CA VAL A 74 13.24 -1.11 10.61
C VAL A 74 12.88 -2.58 10.64
N GLY A 75 13.56 -3.36 11.45
CA GLY A 75 13.28 -4.78 11.58
C GLY A 75 14.35 -5.63 10.90
N GLY A 76 14.32 -6.91 11.23
CA GLY A 76 15.38 -7.85 10.92
C GLY A 76 14.84 -9.26 10.83
N VAL A 77 15.75 -10.20 11.01
CA VAL A 77 15.60 -11.64 10.78
C VAL A 77 14.27 -12.19 11.32
N MET A 78 13.62 -13.01 10.50
CA MET A 78 12.59 -13.93 10.94
C MET A 78 13.19 -15.33 10.96
N THR A 79 12.79 -16.17 11.91
CA THR A 79 13.22 -17.58 11.93
C THR A 79 11.98 -18.45 12.05
N ASP A 80 11.87 -19.46 11.18
CA ASP A 80 10.89 -20.52 11.39
C ASP A 80 11.32 -21.37 12.59
N PRO A 81 10.51 -21.44 13.67
CA PRO A 81 10.88 -22.16 14.88
C PRO A 81 10.98 -23.68 14.69
N ASN A 82 10.45 -24.23 13.59
CA ASN A 82 10.44 -25.68 13.35
C ASN A 82 11.60 -26.15 12.46
N THR A 83 12.02 -25.30 11.53
CA THR A 83 13.05 -25.64 10.53
C THR A 83 14.35 -24.89 10.73
N GLU A 84 14.37 -23.90 11.64
CA GLU A 84 15.44 -22.93 11.84
C GLU A 84 15.76 -22.10 10.57
N GLN A 85 14.95 -22.22 9.52
CA GLN A 85 15.14 -21.49 8.29
C GLN A 85 14.93 -20.00 8.54
N GLN A 86 15.87 -19.19 8.06
CA GLN A 86 15.84 -17.75 8.22
C GLN A 86 15.07 -17.09 7.07
N GLY A 87 14.33 -16.04 7.42
CA GLY A 87 13.69 -15.09 6.53
C GLY A 87 13.92 -13.68 7.05
N TYR A 88 13.17 -12.70 6.57
CA TYR A 88 13.29 -11.33 7.05
C TYR A 88 11.95 -10.61 7.12
N ARG A 89 11.85 -9.61 8.00
CA ARG A 89 10.79 -8.60 7.94
C ARG A 89 11.36 -7.21 8.12
N VAL A 90 11.10 -6.37 7.12
CA VAL A 90 11.43 -4.96 7.10
C VAL A 90 10.16 -4.14 7.11
N GLN A 91 10.00 -3.31 8.12
CA GLN A 91 8.93 -2.34 8.27
C GLN A 91 9.42 -0.96 7.80
N ILE A 92 8.53 -0.18 7.22
CA ILE A 92 8.82 1.15 6.67
C ILE A 92 8.00 2.17 7.46
N THR A 93 8.68 3.16 8.02
CA THR A 93 8.12 4.23 8.87
C THR A 93 8.51 5.61 8.34
N ASN A 94 7.70 6.64 8.63
CA ASN A 94 7.99 8.04 8.32
C ASN A 94 8.69 8.81 9.45
N SER A 95 9.05 8.14 10.56
CA SER A 95 9.66 8.79 11.70
C SER A 95 10.73 7.93 12.35
N GLN A 96 11.84 8.57 12.73
CA GLN A 96 12.89 7.94 13.55
C GLN A 96 12.41 7.65 14.99
N ASN A 97 11.32 8.27 15.45
CA ASN A 97 10.73 7.94 16.75
C ASN A 97 9.90 6.65 16.71
N CYS A 98 9.69 6.10 15.52
CA CYS A 98 8.91 4.91 15.27
C CYS A 98 9.78 3.69 14.94
N LEU A 99 11.08 3.75 15.28
CA LEU A 99 12.04 2.65 15.08
C LEU A 99 11.81 1.46 16.04
N ASN A 100 10.87 1.58 16.98
CA ASN A 100 10.51 0.49 17.90
C ASN A 100 9.52 -0.53 17.28
N GLY A 101 9.12 -0.34 16.02
CA GLY A 101 8.25 -1.29 15.30
C GLY A 101 6.77 -1.28 15.71
N SER A 102 6.30 -0.20 16.34
CA SER A 102 4.88 -0.06 16.69
C SER A 102 3.98 -0.09 15.44
N LEU A 103 2.96 -0.95 15.43
CA LEU A 103 2.02 -1.11 14.31
C LEU A 103 1.32 0.19 13.88
N SER A 104 1.14 1.14 14.80
CA SER A 104 0.57 2.45 14.49
C SER A 104 1.45 3.26 13.55
N CYS A 105 2.77 3.08 13.64
CA CYS A 105 3.78 3.79 12.87
C CYS A 105 4.12 3.15 11.51
N ILE A 106 3.76 1.88 11.30
CA ILE A 106 4.11 1.18 10.07
C ILE A 106 3.24 1.70 8.93
N ILE A 107 3.90 2.17 7.87
CA ILE A 107 3.24 2.63 6.64
C ILE A 107 3.29 1.54 5.58
N ALA A 108 4.41 0.85 5.49
CA ALA A 108 4.59 -0.28 4.58
C ALA A 108 5.50 -1.33 5.21
N TYR A 109 5.58 -2.50 4.60
CA TYR A 109 6.56 -3.52 4.97
C TYR A 109 6.93 -4.37 3.75
N ALA A 110 8.07 -5.05 3.84
CA ALA A 110 8.50 -6.12 2.96
C ALA A 110 9.03 -7.27 3.82
N ASN A 111 8.61 -8.50 3.56
CA ASN A 111 9.13 -9.69 4.25
C ASN A 111 9.39 -10.83 3.27
N ALA A 112 10.20 -11.78 3.73
CA ALA A 112 10.39 -13.08 3.13
C ALA A 112 10.20 -14.12 4.23
N GLU A 113 9.18 -14.96 4.09
CA GLU A 113 8.86 -16.02 5.05
C GLU A 113 9.24 -17.36 4.42
N PRO A 114 10.01 -18.23 5.10
CA PRO A 114 10.26 -19.58 4.63
C PRO A 114 8.96 -20.32 4.32
N LEU A 115 8.88 -20.96 3.16
CA LEU A 115 7.74 -21.80 2.83
C LEU A 115 7.79 -23.08 3.65
N ARG A 116 6.71 -23.36 4.37
CA ARG A 116 6.55 -24.60 5.14
C ARG A 116 5.84 -25.66 4.31
N ALA A 117 6.10 -26.94 4.58
CA ALA A 117 5.45 -28.04 3.85
C ALA A 117 3.92 -28.08 4.03
N ASP A 118 3.41 -27.55 5.15
CA ASP A 118 1.98 -27.42 5.46
C ASP A 118 1.37 -26.11 4.96
N GLN A 119 2.17 -25.23 4.34
CA GLN A 119 1.72 -23.91 3.95
C GLN A 119 0.81 -23.98 2.73
N VAL A 120 -0.42 -23.49 2.90
CA VAL A 120 -1.39 -23.34 1.81
C VAL A 120 -0.88 -22.36 0.74
N ASP A 121 -1.26 -22.58 -0.51
CA ASP A 121 -0.97 -21.64 -1.60
C ASP A 121 -1.62 -20.27 -1.34
N ILE A 122 -1.08 -19.23 -1.98
CA ILE A 122 -1.49 -17.84 -1.74
C ILE A 122 -2.98 -17.64 -2.02
N GLU A 123 -3.52 -18.20 -3.10
CA GLU A 123 -4.94 -17.98 -3.43
C GLU A 123 -5.86 -18.65 -2.41
N SER A 124 -5.52 -19.87 -1.99
CA SER A 124 -6.23 -20.60 -0.94
C SER A 124 -6.29 -19.83 0.39
N MET A 125 -5.21 -19.13 0.78
CA MET A 125 -5.20 -18.28 1.99
C MET A 125 -6.29 -17.21 2.00
N TYR A 126 -6.70 -16.73 0.82
CA TYR A 126 -7.65 -15.64 0.66
C TYR A 126 -8.98 -16.07 0.04
N THR A 127 -9.29 -17.37 0.03
CA THR A 127 -10.61 -17.88 -0.39
C THR A 127 -11.75 -17.24 0.41
N TRP A 128 -11.54 -17.03 1.72
CA TRP A 128 -12.50 -16.34 2.59
C TRP A 128 -12.82 -14.92 2.11
N PHE A 129 -11.89 -14.23 1.45
CA PHE A 129 -12.10 -12.87 0.95
C PHE A 129 -13.18 -12.82 -0.14
N ARG A 130 -13.40 -13.95 -0.82
CA ARG A 130 -14.39 -14.11 -1.89
C ARG A 130 -15.71 -14.71 -1.39
N ALA A 131 -15.79 -15.13 -0.13
CA ALA A 131 -17.01 -15.71 0.42
C ALA A 131 -18.10 -14.63 0.56
N PRO A 132 -19.37 -14.94 0.22
CA PRO A 132 -20.48 -13.99 0.38
C PRO A 132 -20.56 -13.45 1.82
N GLY A 133 -20.65 -12.12 1.96
CA GLY A 133 -20.75 -11.44 3.25
C GLY A 133 -19.47 -11.41 4.09
N ALA A 134 -18.37 -12.02 3.65
CA ALA A 134 -17.11 -12.04 4.41
C ALA A 134 -16.53 -10.64 4.66
N LEU A 135 -16.87 -9.68 3.80
CA LEU A 135 -16.40 -8.31 3.88
C LEU A 135 -17.35 -7.38 4.68
N ASP A 136 -18.57 -7.83 4.99
CA ASP A 136 -19.61 -7.01 5.64
C ASP A 136 -19.23 -6.61 7.07
N ARG A 137 -18.33 -7.39 7.69
CA ARG A 137 -17.78 -7.11 9.03
C ARG A 137 -16.80 -5.94 9.07
N TYR A 138 -16.34 -5.44 7.92
CA TYR A 138 -15.38 -4.34 7.84
C TYR A 138 -16.12 -3.02 7.57
N VAL A 139 -15.64 -1.96 8.21
CA VAL A 139 -16.14 -0.59 8.03
C VAL A 139 -15.93 -0.13 6.59
N ARG A 140 -14.77 -0.45 6.01
CA ARG A 140 -14.42 -0.15 4.62
C ARG A 140 -13.49 -1.21 4.06
N VAL A 141 -13.53 -1.40 2.75
CA VAL A 141 -12.60 -2.26 2.01
C VAL A 141 -12.09 -1.48 0.80
N SER A 142 -10.88 -1.78 0.34
CA SER A 142 -10.43 -1.25 -0.96
C SER A 142 -11.39 -1.67 -2.07
N SER A 143 -11.62 -0.79 -3.05
CA SER A 143 -12.36 -1.13 -4.26
C SER A 143 -11.53 -1.94 -5.27
N ASP A 144 -10.22 -2.09 -5.02
CA ASP A 144 -9.34 -2.83 -5.92
C ASP A 144 -9.64 -4.34 -5.88
N PRO A 145 -9.74 -5.01 -7.05
CA PRO A 145 -10.02 -6.44 -7.09
C PRO A 145 -8.83 -7.26 -6.61
N ILE A 146 -9.09 -8.26 -5.76
CA ILE A 146 -8.15 -9.30 -5.35
C ILE A 146 -7.79 -10.21 -6.53
N GLY A 147 -6.55 -10.68 -6.60
CA GLY A 147 -6.14 -11.69 -7.57
C GLY A 147 -4.74 -11.51 -8.14
N TRP A 148 -4.37 -12.39 -9.06
CA TRP A 148 -3.09 -12.33 -9.76
C TRP A 148 -3.00 -11.10 -10.66
N VAL A 149 -1.84 -10.44 -10.59
CA VAL A 149 -1.47 -9.29 -11.39
C VAL A 149 -0.08 -9.52 -11.97
N ARG A 150 0.06 -9.25 -13.26
CA ARG A 150 1.36 -9.29 -13.93
C ARG A 150 2.03 -7.92 -13.84
N LEU A 151 3.25 -7.91 -13.33
CA LEU A 151 4.14 -6.77 -13.28
C LEU A 151 4.76 -6.52 -14.67
N SER A 152 5.33 -5.33 -14.85
CA SER A 152 5.93 -4.85 -16.10
C SER A 152 7.13 -5.70 -16.54
N ASN A 153 7.87 -6.26 -15.60
CA ASN A 153 8.97 -7.19 -15.84
C ASN A 153 8.51 -8.63 -16.13
N GLY A 154 7.19 -8.89 -16.16
CA GLY A 154 6.61 -10.20 -16.41
C GLY A 154 6.41 -11.07 -15.17
N GLN A 155 6.90 -10.66 -13.99
CA GLN A 155 6.66 -11.34 -12.72
C GLN A 155 5.16 -11.30 -12.37
N SER A 156 4.64 -12.37 -11.80
CA SER A 156 3.26 -12.38 -11.29
C SER A 156 3.25 -12.25 -9.77
N VAL A 157 2.40 -11.37 -9.27
CA VAL A 157 2.14 -11.19 -7.83
C VAL A 157 0.65 -11.30 -7.58
N TYR A 158 0.26 -11.89 -6.45
CA TYR A 158 -1.10 -11.93 -5.99
C TYR A 158 -1.38 -10.66 -5.18
N PHE A 159 -2.28 -9.81 -5.69
CA PHE A 159 -2.71 -8.61 -5.01
C PHE A 159 -3.85 -8.92 -4.04
N VAL A 160 -3.72 -8.46 -2.80
CA VAL A 160 -4.75 -8.54 -1.75
C VAL A 160 -5.13 -7.13 -1.32
N PRO A 161 -6.41 -6.72 -1.42
CA PRO A 161 -6.85 -5.40 -1.00
C PRO A 161 -6.81 -5.22 0.53
N TRP A 162 -6.65 -3.98 0.98
CA TRP A 162 -6.78 -3.67 2.40
C TRP A 162 -8.24 -3.71 2.86
N VAL A 163 -8.42 -3.99 4.15
CA VAL A 163 -9.68 -3.88 4.87
C VAL A 163 -9.52 -2.94 6.06
N MET A 164 -10.60 -2.29 6.48
CA MET A 164 -10.65 -1.40 7.64
C MET A 164 -11.68 -1.93 8.63
N GLY A 165 -11.21 -2.39 9.79
CA GLY A 165 -12.05 -2.72 10.95
C GLY A 165 -11.77 -1.72 12.07
N ALA A 166 -11.26 -2.20 13.20
CA ALA A 166 -10.74 -1.36 14.29
C ALA A 166 -9.50 -0.52 13.89
N GLY A 167 -8.83 -0.89 12.81
CA GLY A 167 -7.71 -0.14 12.24
C GLY A 167 -7.62 -0.34 10.73
N MET A 168 -6.79 0.48 10.09
CA MET A 168 -6.48 0.36 8.66
C MET A 168 -5.50 -0.78 8.42
N GLY A 169 -5.91 -1.78 7.64
CA GLY A 169 -5.05 -2.87 7.19
C GLY A 169 -4.11 -2.48 6.04
N PHE A 170 -3.35 -3.47 5.57
CA PHE A 170 -2.41 -3.33 4.46
C PHE A 170 -3.01 -3.96 3.20
N ALA A 171 -2.88 -3.26 2.07
CA ALA A 171 -2.94 -3.93 0.78
C ALA A 171 -1.62 -4.67 0.60
N GLN A 172 -1.66 -5.85 -0.02
CA GLN A 172 -0.51 -6.75 -0.10
C GLN A 172 -0.26 -7.18 -1.54
N ALA A 173 1.01 -7.33 -1.89
CA ALA A 173 1.48 -8.00 -3.09
C ALA A 173 2.32 -9.18 -2.65
N MET A 174 1.92 -10.39 -3.03
CA MET A 174 2.51 -11.64 -2.56
C MET A 174 2.96 -12.52 -3.71
N TRP A 175 4.08 -13.21 -3.55
CA TRP A 175 4.53 -14.23 -4.50
C TRP A 175 5.44 -15.23 -3.79
N ASP A 176 5.55 -16.41 -4.39
CA ASP A 176 6.46 -17.45 -3.92
C ASP A 176 7.66 -17.52 -4.88
N GLU A 177 8.87 -17.52 -4.34
CA GLU A 177 10.12 -17.64 -5.09
C GLU A 177 11.21 -18.28 -4.22
N GLY A 178 12.01 -19.20 -4.77
CA GLY A 178 13.21 -19.68 -4.10
C GLY A 178 13.01 -20.34 -2.72
N GLY A 179 11.83 -20.90 -2.45
CA GLY A 179 11.49 -21.47 -1.14
C GLY A 179 10.98 -20.47 -0.11
N TYR A 180 10.66 -19.25 -0.52
CA TYR A 180 10.12 -18.19 0.33
C TYR A 180 8.79 -17.65 -0.21
N ARG A 181 7.91 -17.25 0.70
CA ARG A 181 6.77 -16.37 0.43
C ARG A 181 7.15 -14.94 0.74
N TYR A 182 7.19 -14.13 -0.29
CA TYR A 182 7.44 -12.71 -0.16
C TYR A 182 6.12 -11.96 -0.04
N THR A 183 6.07 -10.99 0.87
CA THR A 183 4.92 -10.07 0.97
C THR A 183 5.40 -8.63 1.05
N MET A 184 4.79 -7.77 0.24
CA MET A 184 4.89 -6.32 0.38
C MET A 184 3.56 -5.75 0.79
N GLY A 185 3.53 -5.01 1.89
CA GLY A 185 2.33 -4.37 2.41
C GLY A 185 2.38 -2.86 2.31
N LEU A 186 1.25 -2.22 1.98
CA LEU A 186 1.06 -0.76 2.06
C LEU A 186 -0.24 -0.44 2.80
N LYS A 187 -0.14 0.29 3.92
CA LYS A 187 -1.27 0.60 4.80
C LYS A 187 -2.27 1.52 4.09
N GLY A 188 -3.51 1.06 3.94
CA GLY A 188 -4.55 1.77 3.19
C GLY A 188 -4.17 2.08 1.74
N GLY A 189 -3.21 1.34 1.18
CA GLY A 189 -2.68 1.60 -0.16
C GLY A 189 -3.59 1.08 -1.27
N ALA A 190 -3.77 1.86 -2.35
CA ALA A 190 -4.43 1.35 -3.55
C ALA A 190 -3.49 0.41 -4.33
N ARG A 191 -4.06 -0.45 -5.16
CA ARG A 191 -3.31 -1.30 -6.11
C ARG A 191 -2.35 -0.48 -6.97
N ALA A 192 -2.81 0.67 -7.46
CA ALA A 192 -2.01 1.59 -8.26
C ALA A 192 -0.81 2.21 -7.52
N TRP A 193 -0.73 2.09 -6.19
CA TRP A 193 0.39 2.58 -5.39
C TRP A 193 1.30 1.44 -4.97
N LEU A 194 0.72 0.30 -4.59
CA LEU A 194 1.46 -0.86 -4.14
C LEU A 194 2.23 -1.55 -5.28
N LEU A 195 1.64 -1.69 -6.47
CA LEU A 195 2.32 -2.39 -7.56
C LEU A 195 3.58 -1.66 -8.04
N PRO A 196 3.57 -0.33 -8.25
CA PRO A 196 4.81 0.38 -8.57
C PRO A 196 5.89 0.31 -7.49
N MET A 197 5.51 0.08 -6.22
CA MET A 197 6.45 -0.22 -5.14
C MET A 197 7.04 -1.62 -5.34
N ALA A 198 6.20 -2.64 -5.56
CA ALA A 198 6.63 -4.01 -5.81
C ALA A 198 7.57 -4.15 -7.02
N GLU A 199 7.28 -3.45 -8.13
CA GLU A 199 8.16 -3.42 -9.33
C GLU A 199 9.60 -3.08 -8.99
N THR A 200 9.82 -2.13 -8.08
CA THR A 200 11.19 -1.69 -7.73
C THR A 200 11.98 -2.70 -6.92
N ALA A 201 11.34 -3.75 -6.42
CA ALA A 201 11.99 -4.78 -5.63
C ALA A 201 12.56 -5.95 -6.45
N PHE A 202 12.19 -6.05 -7.72
CA PHE A 202 12.65 -7.12 -8.62
C PHE A 202 13.83 -6.71 -9.51
N GLY A 203 14.31 -5.47 -9.40
CA GLY A 203 15.33 -4.90 -10.29
C GLY A 203 16.77 -4.91 -9.72
N ARG A 204 17.12 -5.85 -8.85
CA ARG A 204 18.44 -5.93 -8.19
C ARG A 204 19.05 -7.31 -8.35
#